data_AF-A0A2D4PB07-F1
#
_entry.id   AF-A0A2D4PB07-F1
#
_cell.length_a   1.000
_cell.length_b   1.000
_cell.length_c   1.000
_cell.angle_alpha   90.00
_cell.angle_beta   90.00
_cell.angle_gamma   90.00
#
_symmetry.space_group_name_H-M   'P 1'
#
loop_
_entity.id
_entity.type
_entity.pdbx_description
1 polymer ?
#
loop_
_entity_poly.entity_id
_entity_poly.type
_entity_poly.pdbx_seq_one_letter_code
_entity_poly.pdbx_strand_id
1 'polypeptide(L)'
;GPIEGYRITVRSAADGSSKEFTLAHTATQTLLTDLIPDTEYIVTINSYDTTDESLPVTGQLTIQTGGFVTTGVKKTEEINLQKCSISAVTDLVFLVDGSWSVGRNNFKYI
;
A
#
# COMPACT_ATOMS: atom_id res chain seq x y z
N GLY A 1 4.87 -20.89 22.65
CA GLY A 1 6.23 -20.66 23.19
C GLY A 1 6.82 -19.42 22.54
N PRO A 2 8.16 -19.27 22.44
CA PRO A 2 8.71 -18.40 21.39
C PRO A 2 8.27 -18.95 20.03
N ILE A 3 8.05 -18.06 19.06
CA ILE A 3 7.71 -18.47 17.70
C ILE A 3 8.96 -19.04 17.00
N GLU A 4 8.76 -20.00 16.11
CA GLU A 4 9.82 -20.55 15.26
C GLU A 4 10.01 -19.71 14.00
N GLY A 5 8.91 -19.13 13.49
CA GLY A 5 8.96 -18.35 12.27
C GLY A 5 7.62 -17.76 11.85
N TYR A 6 7.62 -17.27 10.62
CA TYR A 6 6.44 -16.74 9.95
C TYR A 6 6.16 -17.52 8.67
N ARG A 7 4.88 -17.77 8.41
CA ARG A 7 4.36 -18.33 7.17
C ARG A 7 3.66 -17.21 6.43
N ILE A 8 4.06 -16.98 5.18
CA ILE A 8 3.46 -15.97 4.32
C ILE A 8 2.85 -16.67 3.13
N THR A 9 1.55 -16.53 2.95
CA THR A 9 0.83 -17.03 1.79
C THR A 9 0.43 -15.85 0.91
N VAL A 10 0.84 -15.88 -0.35
CA VAL A 10 0.49 -14.88 -1.36
C VAL A 10 -0.46 -15.54 -2.35
N ARG A 11 -1.72 -15.12 -2.37
CA ARG A 11 -2.75 -15.66 -3.25
C ARG A 11 -3.19 -14.63 -4.28
N SER A 12 -3.19 -15.00 -5.55
CA SER A 12 -3.78 -14.20 -6.63
C SER A 12 -5.31 -14.26 -6.55
N ALA A 13 -5.95 -13.10 -6.57
CA ALA A 13 -7.41 -13.00 -6.64
C ALA A 13 -7.95 -13.31 -8.06
N ALA A 14 -7.12 -13.21 -9.09
CA ALA A 14 -7.53 -13.39 -10.49
C ALA A 14 -7.66 -14.87 -10.89
N ASP A 15 -6.69 -15.70 -10.52
CA ASP A 15 -6.62 -17.12 -10.92
C ASP A 15 -6.62 -18.09 -9.72
N GLY A 16 -6.58 -17.57 -8.50
CA GLY A 16 -6.54 -18.38 -7.28
C GLY A 16 -5.20 -19.07 -7.02
N SER A 17 -4.17 -18.83 -7.85
CA SER A 17 -2.82 -19.36 -7.62
C SER A 17 -2.28 -18.85 -6.28
N SER A 18 -1.47 -19.67 -5.59
CA SER A 18 -0.88 -19.29 -4.31
C SER A 18 0.57 -19.74 -4.19
N LYS A 19 1.37 -18.91 -3.51
CA LYS A 19 2.78 -19.16 -3.20
C LYS A 19 2.99 -18.98 -1.70
N GLU A 20 3.71 -19.90 -1.09
CA GLU A 20 4.01 -19.87 0.35
C GLU A 20 5.50 -19.60 0.58
N PHE A 21 5.80 -18.83 1.63
CA PHE A 21 7.14 -18.54 2.09
C PHE A 21 7.25 -18.78 3.59
N THR A 22 8.38 -19.33 4.02
CA THR A 22 8.71 -19.49 5.43
C THR A 22 9.86 -18.55 5.78
N LEU A 23 9.69 -17.73 6.80
CA LEU A 23 10.70 -16.83 7.31
C LEU A 23 11.12 -17.21 8.72
N ALA A 24 12.38 -16.93 9.06
CA ALA A 24 12.88 -17.08 10.43
C ALA A 24 12.14 -16.13 11.40
N HIS A 25 12.09 -16.49 12.68
CA HIS A 25 11.45 -15.67 13.71
C HIS A 25 12.05 -14.26 13.89
N THR A 26 13.28 -14.01 13.40
CA THR A 26 13.93 -12.69 13.43
C THR A 26 13.63 -11.84 12.19
N ALA A 27 12.95 -12.38 11.19
CA ALA A 27 12.69 -11.67 9.95
C ALA A 27 11.63 -10.58 10.14
N THR A 28 11.93 -9.37 9.68
CA THR A 28 10.99 -8.24 9.69
C THR A 28 10.53 -7.84 8.28
N GLN A 29 11.14 -8.42 7.24
CA GLN A 29 10.86 -8.13 5.84
C GLN A 29 11.19 -9.33 4.94
N THR A 30 10.54 -9.39 3.77
CA THR A 30 10.84 -10.35 2.70
C THR A 30 10.58 -9.74 1.34
N LEU A 31 11.12 -10.35 0.28
CA LEU A 31 10.89 -9.96 -1.10
C LEU A 31 9.94 -10.94 -1.78
N LEU A 32 8.87 -10.42 -2.37
CA LEU A 32 7.96 -11.19 -3.22
C LEU A 32 8.35 -10.99 -4.69
N THR A 33 8.64 -12.08 -5.38
CA THR A 33 9.06 -12.08 -6.80
C THR A 33 8.08 -12.86 -7.66
N ASP A 34 8.21 -12.69 -8.98
CA ASP A 34 7.46 -13.44 -10.00
C ASP A 34 5.94 -13.20 -9.91
N LEU A 35 5.56 -12.00 -9.47
CA LEU A 35 4.16 -11.58 -9.44
C LEU A 35 3.77 -11.02 -10.82
N ILE A 36 2.52 -11.28 -11.20
CA ILE A 36 1.93 -10.77 -12.42
C ILE A 36 1.46 -9.34 -12.14
N PRO A 37 1.83 -8.34 -12.96
CA PRO A 37 1.33 -6.99 -12.79
C PRO A 37 -0.18 -6.88 -12.99
N ASP A 38 -0.76 -5.80 -12.49
CA ASP A 38 -2.20 -5.51 -12.55
C ASP A 38 -3.07 -6.66 -11.99
N THR A 39 -2.47 -7.53 -11.18
CA THR A 39 -3.13 -8.63 -10.48
C THR A 39 -3.21 -8.28 -9.01
N GLU A 40 -4.42 -8.35 -8.46
CA GLU A 40 -4.64 -8.18 -7.03
C GLU A 40 -4.20 -9.45 -6.29
N TYR A 41 -3.34 -9.26 -5.28
CA TYR A 41 -2.87 -10.32 -4.41
C TYR A 41 -3.35 -10.10 -2.98
N ILE A 42 -3.78 -11.18 -2.35
CA ILE A 42 -4.05 -11.26 -0.92
C ILE A 42 -2.84 -11.91 -0.26
N VAL A 43 -2.20 -11.17 0.63
CA VAL A 43 -1.05 -11.63 1.41
C VAL A 43 -1.51 -11.92 2.83
N THR A 44 -1.31 -13.14 3.29
CA THR A 44 -1.66 -13.61 4.63
C THR A 44 -0.39 -14.00 5.37
N ILE A 45 -0.24 -13.53 6.60
CA ILE A 45 0.92 -13.78 7.46
C ILE A 45 0.46 -14.42 8.76
N ASN A 46 1.05 -15.56 9.11
CA ASN A 46 0.86 -16.25 10.39
C ASN A 46 2.23 -16.44 11.04
N SER A 47 2.35 -16.17 12.34
CA SER A 47 3.50 -16.70 13.10
C SER A 47 3.17 -18.10 13.58
N TYR A 48 4.17 -18.99 13.64
CA TYR A 48 3.96 -20.35 14.13
C TYR A 48 5.02 -20.73 15.16
N ASP A 49 4.65 -21.61 16.07
CA ASP A 49 5.59 -22.35 16.93
C ASP A 49 5.53 -23.85 16.60
N THR A 50 6.08 -24.70 17.48
CA THR A 50 6.10 -26.17 17.30
C THR A 50 4.73 -26.82 17.22
N THR A 51 3.69 -26.11 17.64
CA THR A 51 2.39 -26.68 18.00
C THR A 51 1.25 -25.98 17.29
N ASP A 52 1.28 -24.65 17.25
CA ASP A 52 0.16 -23.84 16.80
C ASP A 52 0.60 -22.69 15.87
N GLU A 53 -0.38 -22.16 15.14
CA GLU A 53 -0.27 -20.92 14.37
C GLU A 53 -1.08 -19.80 15.01
N SER A 54 -0.61 -18.56 14.85
CA SER A 54 -1.36 -17.38 15.26
C SER A 54 -2.57 -17.15 14.34
N LEU A 55 -3.45 -16.25 14.80
CA LEU A 55 -4.41 -15.64 13.90
C LEU A 55 -3.69 -14.96 12.72
N PRO A 56 -4.24 -15.06 11.49
CA PRO A 56 -3.63 -14.47 10.32
C PRO A 56 -3.75 -12.94 10.33
N VAL A 57 -2.72 -12.28 9.82
CA VAL A 57 -2.78 -10.88 9.41
C VAL A 57 -2.82 -10.84 7.89
N THR A 58 -3.79 -10.11 7.33
CA THR A 58 -4.01 -10.07 5.88
C THR A 58 -3.86 -8.64 5.34
N GLY A 59 -3.17 -8.51 4.21
CA GLY A 59 -3.07 -7.28 3.44
C GLY A 59 -3.33 -7.55 1.95
N GLN A 60 -3.64 -6.50 1.21
CA GLN A 60 -3.82 -6.57 -0.24
C GLN A 60 -2.76 -5.72 -0.93
N LEU A 61 -2.26 -6.18 -2.07
CA LEU A 61 -1.37 -5.40 -2.93
C LEU A 61 -1.61 -5.71 -4.40
N THR A 62 -1.35 -4.71 -5.24
CA THR A 62 -1.31 -4.85 -6.69
C THR A 62 -0.02 -4.22 -7.18
N ILE A 63 0.75 -4.95 -7.99
CA ILE A 63 1.95 -4.38 -8.63
C ILE A 63 1.53 -3.71 -9.92
N GLN A 64 1.67 -2.39 -9.98
CA GLN A 64 1.54 -1.66 -11.24
C GLN A 64 2.89 -1.69 -11.94
N THR A 65 3.01 -2.38 -13.08
CA THR A 65 4.12 -2.08 -14.01
C THR A 65 3.87 -0.67 -14.47
N GLY A 66 4.79 0.26 -14.23
CA GLY A 66 4.59 1.66 -14.57
C GLY A 66 4.20 1.88 -16.04
N GLY A 67 2.90 1.97 -16.30
CA GLY A 67 2.33 3.03 -17.10
C GLY A 67 2.18 4.24 -16.18
N PHE A 68 2.76 5.37 -16.58
CA PHE A 68 2.65 6.66 -15.92
C PHE A 68 1.23 6.92 -15.39
N VAL A 69 1.08 7.16 -14.07
CA VAL A 69 -0.17 7.63 -13.48
C VAL A 69 -0.40 9.08 -13.94
N THR A 70 -0.98 9.26 -15.12
CA THR A 70 -1.78 10.46 -15.41
C THR A 70 -3.19 10.20 -14.90
N THR A 71 -3.50 10.77 -13.74
CA THR A 71 -4.88 10.96 -13.29
C THR A 71 -5.64 11.78 -14.34
N GLY A 72 -6.62 11.17 -14.98
CA GLY A 72 -7.83 11.84 -15.47
C GLY A 72 -7.76 12.68 -16.76
N VAL A 73 -8.32 12.08 -17.83
CA VAL A 73 -9.26 12.68 -18.81
C VAL A 73 -8.70 13.27 -20.13
N LYS A 74 -8.85 12.44 -21.18
CA LYS A 74 -9.28 12.68 -22.59
C LYS A 74 -8.25 12.86 -23.74
N LYS A 75 -8.27 11.81 -24.59
CA LYS A 75 -8.40 11.77 -26.07
C LYS A 75 -7.12 11.76 -26.95
N THR A 76 -6.78 10.54 -27.40
CA THR A 76 -6.40 10.05 -28.76
C THR A 76 -5.29 10.75 -29.58
N GLU A 77 -4.28 9.93 -29.94
CA GLU A 77 -3.35 9.98 -31.11
C GLU A 77 -2.30 11.13 -31.13
N GLU A 78 -1.04 10.97 -31.57
CA GLU A 78 -0.19 9.86 -32.05
C GLU A 78 1.27 10.40 -32.01
N ILE A 79 2.25 9.53 -31.71
CA ILE A 79 3.70 9.66 -31.86
C ILE A 79 4.35 11.08 -31.93
N ASN A 80 5.10 11.47 -30.89
CA ASN A 80 6.40 12.14 -31.07
C ASN A 80 7.24 12.09 -29.79
N LEU A 81 8.53 11.78 -29.98
CA LEU A 81 9.59 11.81 -28.97
C LEU A 81 9.69 13.22 -28.35
N GLN A 82 8.98 13.49 -27.26
CA GLN A 82 9.04 14.79 -26.58
C GLN A 82 9.50 14.62 -25.14
N LYS A 83 10.83 14.59 -24.99
CA LYS A 83 11.62 15.22 -23.92
C LYS A 83 10.83 15.56 -22.66
N CYS A 84 10.99 14.77 -21.59
CA CYS A 84 10.55 15.20 -20.26
C CYS A 84 11.27 16.51 -19.90
N SER A 85 10.51 17.59 -19.85
CA SER A 85 10.94 18.86 -19.29
C SER A 85 9.79 19.41 -18.49
N ILE A 86 9.58 18.83 -17.30
CA ILE A 86 8.67 19.40 -16.31
C ILE A 86 9.58 20.04 -15.27
N SER A 87 9.91 21.31 -15.48
CA SER A 87 10.30 22.19 -14.39
C SER A 87 9.06 23.04 -14.07
N ALA A 88 8.47 22.81 -12.91
CA ALA A 88 7.41 23.64 -12.37
C ALA A 88 7.89 24.17 -11.03
N VAL A 89 8.24 25.45 -11.00
CA VAL A 89 8.50 26.20 -9.77
C VAL A 89 7.18 26.84 -9.36
N THR A 90 6.75 26.59 -8.13
CA THR A 90 5.54 27.20 -7.57
C THR A 90 5.84 27.74 -6.18
N ASP A 91 5.29 28.91 -5.90
CA ASP A 91 5.38 29.53 -4.58
C ASP A 91 4.19 29.09 -3.71
N LEU A 92 4.47 28.77 -2.45
CA LEU A 92 3.47 28.43 -1.45
C LEU A 92 3.17 29.68 -0.60
N VAL A 93 1.91 30.10 -0.56
CA VAL A 93 1.43 31.19 0.30
C VAL A 93 0.37 30.64 1.24
N PHE A 94 0.56 30.83 2.55
CA PHE A 94 -0.43 30.51 3.58
C PHE A 94 -1.11 31.79 4.04
N LEU A 95 -2.42 31.91 3.79
CA LEU A 95 -3.26 32.94 4.39
C LEU A 95 -4.04 32.30 5.55
N VAL A 96 -3.62 32.63 6.77
CA VAL A 96 -4.27 32.13 7.99
C VAL A 96 -5.35 33.15 8.38
N ASP A 97 -6.60 32.89 7.98
CA ASP A 97 -7.76 33.50 8.61
C ASP A 97 -7.98 32.77 9.94
N GLY A 98 -7.54 33.39 11.03
CA GLY A 98 -7.89 32.94 12.36
C GLY A 98 -9.29 33.39 12.70
N SER A 99 -10.25 32.47 12.82
CA SER A 99 -11.46 32.61 13.67
C SER A 99 -12.35 31.35 13.74
N TRP A 100 -12.31 30.70 14.91
CA TRP A 100 -13.45 30.24 15.71
C TRP A 100 -14.37 29.09 15.21
N SER A 101 -14.10 27.86 15.68
CA SER A 101 -15.04 26.71 15.63
C SER A 101 -15.41 26.14 17.00
N VAL A 102 -15.22 26.88 18.11
CA VAL A 102 -15.74 26.43 19.41
C VAL A 102 -17.12 27.06 19.61
N GLY A 103 -18.17 26.34 19.23
CA GLY A 103 -19.55 26.80 19.46
C GLY A 103 -19.77 27.20 20.93
N ARG A 104 -20.62 28.21 21.16
CA ARG A 104 -20.92 28.81 22.49
C ARG A 104 -21.41 27.83 23.58
N ASN A 105 -21.54 26.54 23.29
CA ASN A 105 -22.00 25.50 24.22
C ASN A 105 -20.84 24.81 24.99
N ASN A 106 -19.58 25.13 24.69
CA ASN A 106 -18.42 24.55 25.39
C ASN A 106 -17.90 25.38 26.58
N PHE A 107 -18.52 26.51 26.91
CA PHE A 107 -18.12 27.33 28.05
C PHE A 107 -19.10 27.12 29.20
N LYS A 108 -18.70 26.31 30.19
CA LYS A 108 -19.33 26.32 31.51
C LYS A 108 -18.83 27.59 32.23
N TYR A 109 -19.73 28.49 32.58
CA TYR A 109 -19.38 29.56 33.52
C TYR A 109 -19.16 28.92 34.89
N ILE A 110 -17.90 28.86 35.29
CA ILE A 110 -17.48 28.68 36.68
C ILE A 110 -17.01 30.03 37.21
#